data_AF-A0AAD2IWW0-F1
#
_entry.id   AF-A0AAD2IWW0-F1
#
_cell.length_a   1.000
_cell.length_b   1.000
_cell.length_c   1.000
_cell.angle_alpha   90.00
_cell.angle_beta   90.00
_cell.angle_gamma   90.00
#
_symmetry.space_group_name_H-M   'P 1'
#
loop_
_entity.id
_entity.type
_entity.pdbx_description
1 polymer ?
#
loop_
_entity_poly.entity_id
_entity_poly.type
_entity_poly.pdbx_seq_one_letter_code
_entity_poly.pdbx_strand_id
1 'polypeptide(L)'
;MIKRVFQLAALGLFVSASAAHAAAPIDNSALDQTGFREHKATYGVVYRLPQDVNAILDAKINGTLKADLLKLGLKTEAETPNMPHVTVVHIHSADPQTPARMLKALPKPPAPLQVTLKNFYPTEAAKGAGHPWWLDLGVVKSGQGFEDMMRYNTVATAALAPLRDGPLPRVTGPVYAKMGDAGKDLVKTMGVSGVNIMQDGKEVRAHNPHTTLVYSMAMYDTRLQDAMKQESDKFNAVLPDGINTTFKDVSIVEIGFAGNVVREIYRVSLEDGSAIDVATGKKVGS
;
A
#
# COMPACT_ATOMS: atom_id res chain seq x y z
N MET A 1 -27.33 76.02 12.82
CA MET A 1 -26.41 75.33 11.90
C MET A 1 -25.35 74.58 12.71
N ILE A 2 -25.55 73.28 12.98
CA ILE A 2 -24.50 72.38 13.49
C ILE A 2 -24.75 71.02 12.81
N LYS A 3 -23.93 70.65 11.83
CA LYS A 3 -23.94 69.31 11.22
C LYS A 3 -23.07 68.38 12.06
N ARG A 4 -23.65 67.35 12.66
CA ARG A 4 -22.92 66.22 13.26
C ARG A 4 -22.64 65.20 12.16
N VAL A 5 -21.37 64.89 11.94
CA VAL A 5 -20.92 63.81 11.05
C VAL A 5 -20.69 62.58 11.93
N PHE A 6 -21.48 61.54 11.74
CA PHE A 6 -21.20 60.19 12.24
C PHE A 6 -20.27 59.50 11.23
N GLN A 7 -19.03 59.22 11.62
CA GLN A 7 -18.17 58.29 10.90
C GLN A 7 -18.47 56.87 11.40
N LEU A 8 -19.12 56.05 10.58
CA LEU A 8 -19.19 54.61 10.77
C LEU A 8 -17.82 54.01 10.41
N ALA A 9 -17.17 53.37 11.38
CA ALA A 9 -16.04 52.49 11.13
C ALA A 9 -16.54 51.19 10.48
N ALA A 10 -16.18 50.95 9.23
CA ALA A 10 -16.42 49.67 8.56
C ALA A 10 -15.30 48.69 8.95
N LEU A 11 -15.61 47.75 9.85
CA LEU A 11 -14.76 46.60 10.13
C LEU A 11 -14.91 45.61 8.97
N GLY A 12 -13.89 45.51 8.11
CA GLY A 12 -13.82 44.52 7.04
C GLY A 12 -13.59 43.13 7.63
N LEU A 13 -14.64 42.30 7.67
CA LEU A 13 -14.49 40.86 7.86
C LEU A 13 -13.91 40.24 6.59
N PHE A 14 -12.62 39.94 6.61
CA PHE A 14 -12.00 39.00 5.66
C PHE A 14 -12.50 37.59 5.99
N VAL A 15 -13.59 37.18 5.34
CA VAL A 15 -13.97 35.77 5.28
C VAL A 15 -12.98 35.09 4.34
N SER A 16 -11.94 34.47 4.90
CA SER A 16 -11.10 33.52 4.19
C SER A 16 -11.95 32.30 3.86
N ALA A 17 -12.63 32.32 2.71
CA ALA A 17 -13.24 31.13 2.14
C ALA A 17 -12.10 30.17 1.76
N SER A 18 -11.73 29.28 2.67
CA SER A 18 -11.00 28.07 2.31
C SER A 18 -11.90 27.31 1.34
N ALA A 19 -11.60 27.39 0.04
CA ALA A 19 -12.26 26.57 -0.96
C ALA A 19 -12.03 25.11 -0.55
N ALA A 20 -13.05 24.49 0.02
CA ALA A 20 -13.11 23.04 0.15
C ALA A 20 -13.07 22.51 -1.28
N HIS A 21 -11.90 22.06 -1.73
CA HIS A 21 -11.80 21.29 -2.96
C HIS A 21 -12.65 20.04 -2.75
N ALA A 22 -13.83 20.03 -3.36
CA ALA A 22 -14.63 18.81 -3.44
C ALA A 22 -13.77 17.76 -4.14
N ALA A 23 -13.60 16.60 -3.49
CA ALA A 23 -12.92 15.48 -4.12
C ALA A 23 -13.64 15.19 -5.45
N ALA A 24 -12.87 15.04 -6.53
CA ALA A 24 -13.42 14.62 -7.81
C ALA A 24 -14.22 13.32 -7.62
N PRO A 25 -15.32 13.12 -8.35
CA PRO A 25 -16.05 11.86 -8.28
C PRO A 25 -15.13 10.70 -8.61
N ILE A 26 -15.31 9.58 -7.91
CA ILE A 26 -14.57 8.34 -8.17
C ILE A 26 -14.93 7.84 -9.56
N ASP A 27 -13.93 7.64 -10.41
CA ASP A 27 -14.09 7.10 -11.75
C ASP A 27 -13.76 5.59 -11.80
N ASN A 28 -14.80 4.78 -11.91
CA ASN A 28 -14.73 3.32 -12.07
C ASN A 28 -14.84 2.85 -13.53
N SER A 29 -14.87 3.75 -14.52
CA SER A 29 -15.07 3.38 -15.94
C SER A 29 -14.04 2.39 -16.49
N ALA A 30 -12.84 2.35 -15.91
CA ALA A 30 -11.79 1.40 -16.26
C ALA A 30 -12.13 -0.07 -15.91
N LEU A 31 -13.14 -0.32 -15.07
CA LEU A 31 -13.56 -1.69 -14.72
C LEU A 31 -14.32 -2.38 -15.86
N ASP A 32 -14.89 -1.60 -16.77
CA ASP A 32 -15.59 -2.11 -17.97
C ASP A 32 -14.64 -2.27 -19.17
N GLN A 33 -13.35 -1.95 -19.00
CA GLN A 33 -12.33 -2.05 -20.05
C GLN A 33 -11.60 -3.40 -19.97
N THR A 34 -11.11 -3.88 -21.11
CA THR A 34 -10.33 -5.12 -21.18
C THR A 34 -8.87 -4.94 -20.72
N GLY A 35 -8.33 -3.73 -20.88
CA GLY A 35 -6.97 -3.37 -20.52
C GLY A 35 -6.85 -2.83 -19.09
N PHE A 36 -5.60 -2.72 -18.63
CA PHE A 36 -5.34 -1.99 -17.40
C PHE A 36 -5.66 -0.49 -17.55
N ARG A 37 -6.14 0.13 -16.47
CA ARG A 37 -6.21 1.60 -16.36
C ARG A 37 -4.80 2.15 -16.53
N GLU A 38 -4.68 3.34 -17.10
CA GLU A 38 -3.43 4.09 -17.08
C GLU A 38 -2.97 4.32 -15.64
N HIS A 39 -1.68 4.12 -15.36
CA HIS A 39 -1.10 4.42 -14.05
C HIS A 39 -0.51 5.82 -14.01
N LYS A 40 -1.19 6.72 -13.31
CA LYS A 40 -0.73 8.09 -13.08
C LYS A 40 0.09 8.20 -11.81
N ALA A 41 -0.53 7.85 -10.68
CA ALA A 41 0.16 7.70 -9.41
C ALA A 41 -0.65 6.81 -8.45
N THR A 42 0.06 5.98 -7.71
CA THR A 42 -0.48 5.19 -6.60
C THR A 42 0.22 5.60 -5.33
N TYR A 43 -0.56 5.84 -4.29
CA TYR A 43 -0.06 6.16 -2.96
C TYR A 43 -0.52 5.11 -1.95
N GLY A 44 0.25 4.93 -0.89
CA GLY A 44 -0.01 3.89 0.10
C GLY A 44 0.44 4.24 1.49
N VAL A 45 -0.10 3.51 2.45
CA VAL A 45 0.44 3.41 3.81
C VAL A 45 1.08 2.04 3.95
N VAL A 46 2.32 2.00 4.41
CA VAL A 46 3.09 0.75 4.55
C VAL A 46 3.85 0.72 5.87
N TYR A 47 4.04 -0.45 6.46
CA TYR A 47 5.05 -0.64 7.49
C TYR A 47 6.39 -0.87 6.82
N ARG A 48 7.42 -0.12 7.22
CA ARG A 48 8.78 -0.31 6.68
C ARG A 48 9.43 -1.52 7.32
N LEU A 49 10.08 -2.38 6.54
CA LEU A 49 10.85 -3.48 7.10
C LEU A 49 12.03 -2.95 7.93
N PRO A 50 12.19 -3.39 9.19
CA PRO A 50 13.33 -3.03 10.01
C PRO A 50 14.67 -3.45 9.39
N GLN A 51 15.74 -2.70 9.72
CA GLN A 51 17.06 -2.90 9.10
C GLN A 51 17.66 -4.28 9.38
N ASP A 52 17.41 -4.83 10.57
CA ASP A 52 17.83 -6.19 10.96
C ASP A 52 17.14 -7.27 10.11
N VAL A 53 15.85 -7.10 9.79
CA VAL A 53 15.14 -7.97 8.84
C VAL A 53 15.77 -7.88 7.45
N ASN A 54 16.02 -6.66 6.97
CA ASN A 54 16.65 -6.46 5.66
C ASN A 54 18.03 -7.12 5.59
N ALA A 55 18.84 -6.99 6.65
CA ALA A 55 20.15 -7.63 6.73
C ALA A 55 20.05 -9.17 6.66
N ILE A 56 19.05 -9.78 7.29
CA ILE A 56 18.80 -11.23 7.20
C ILE A 56 18.42 -11.63 5.77
N LEU A 57 17.51 -10.87 5.13
CA LEU A 57 17.09 -11.14 3.75
C LEU A 57 18.26 -10.97 2.77
N ASP A 58 19.09 -9.95 2.92
CA ASP A 58 20.27 -9.72 2.09
C ASP A 58 21.29 -10.86 2.22
N ALA A 59 21.55 -11.29 3.45
CA ALA A 59 22.54 -12.33 3.73
C ALA A 59 22.10 -13.72 3.24
N LYS A 60 20.79 -14.00 3.20
CA LYS A 60 20.28 -15.37 3.00
C LYS A 60 19.43 -15.59 1.76
N ILE A 61 18.82 -14.53 1.22
CA ILE A 61 17.74 -14.64 0.22
C ILE A 61 18.08 -13.82 -1.03
N ASN A 62 18.25 -12.50 -0.89
CA ASN A 62 18.22 -11.56 -2.02
C ASN A 62 19.34 -11.81 -3.04
N GLY A 63 20.55 -12.18 -2.61
CA GLY A 63 21.65 -12.49 -3.52
C GLY A 63 21.35 -13.70 -4.41
N THR A 64 20.87 -14.80 -3.82
CA THR A 64 20.47 -16.01 -4.54
C THR A 64 19.27 -15.75 -5.43
N LEU A 65 18.23 -15.10 -4.91
CA LEU A 65 17.02 -14.74 -5.66
C LEU A 65 17.38 -13.92 -6.91
N LYS A 66 18.22 -12.89 -6.76
CA LYS A 66 18.66 -12.06 -7.89
C LYS A 66 19.36 -12.89 -8.97
N ALA A 67 20.27 -13.77 -8.58
CA ALA A 67 20.98 -14.62 -9.54
C ALA A 67 20.03 -15.56 -10.28
N ASP A 68 19.03 -16.12 -9.60
CA ASP A 68 18.09 -17.07 -10.17
C ASP A 68 17.06 -16.38 -11.08
N LEU A 69 16.59 -15.19 -10.72
CA LEU A 69 15.77 -14.34 -11.61
C LEU A 69 16.50 -14.00 -12.92
N LEU A 70 17.79 -13.64 -12.83
CA LEU A 70 18.60 -13.34 -14.03
C LEU A 70 18.73 -14.57 -14.95
N LYS A 71 18.92 -15.77 -14.39
CA LYS A 71 18.94 -17.02 -15.17
C LYS A 71 17.59 -17.32 -15.85
N LEU A 72 16.48 -16.91 -15.25
CA LEU A 72 15.13 -17.06 -15.79
C LEU A 72 14.77 -16.02 -16.86
N GLY A 73 15.68 -15.08 -17.16
CA GLY A 73 15.46 -13.97 -18.09
C GLY A 73 14.69 -12.79 -17.47
N LEU A 74 14.48 -12.79 -16.16
CA LEU A 74 13.71 -11.79 -15.42
C LEU A 74 14.59 -10.64 -14.94
N LYS A 75 15.25 -9.95 -15.89
CA LYS A 75 16.18 -8.86 -15.56
C LYS A 75 15.47 -7.68 -14.90
N THR A 76 14.31 -7.29 -15.41
CA THR A 76 13.52 -6.19 -14.85
C THR A 76 13.17 -6.46 -13.39
N GLU A 77 12.70 -7.66 -13.08
CA GLU A 77 12.35 -8.12 -11.74
C GLU A 77 13.56 -8.11 -10.80
N ALA A 78 14.70 -8.60 -11.28
CA ALA A 78 15.96 -8.67 -10.53
C ALA A 78 16.56 -7.28 -10.20
N GLU A 79 16.18 -6.25 -10.96
CA GLU A 79 16.69 -4.88 -10.85
C GLU A 79 15.63 -3.88 -10.35
N THR A 80 14.39 -4.33 -10.13
CA THR A 80 13.30 -3.44 -9.72
C THR A 80 13.60 -2.82 -8.35
N PRO A 81 13.71 -1.47 -8.26
CA PRO A 81 13.93 -0.82 -6.99
C PRO A 81 12.68 -0.95 -6.11
N ASN A 82 12.90 -1.21 -4.82
CA ASN A 82 11.84 -1.30 -3.84
C ASN A 82 12.37 -0.91 -2.46
N MET A 83 11.56 -0.20 -1.68
CA MET A 83 11.73 -0.17 -0.23
C MET A 83 11.01 -1.38 0.36
N PRO A 84 11.69 -2.34 1.01
CA PRO A 84 11.02 -3.50 1.62
C PRO A 84 10.00 -3.05 2.67
N HIS A 85 8.77 -3.58 2.56
CA HIS A 85 7.64 -3.08 3.33
C HIS A 85 6.51 -4.11 3.42
N VAL A 86 5.62 -3.93 4.41
CA VAL A 86 4.31 -4.59 4.46
C VAL A 86 3.23 -3.55 4.18
N THR A 87 2.42 -3.79 3.15
CA THR A 87 1.33 -2.87 2.79
C THR A 87 0.26 -2.83 3.86
N VAL A 88 -0.21 -1.63 4.23
CA VAL A 88 -1.49 -1.44 4.93
C VAL A 88 -2.58 -1.27 3.89
N VAL A 89 -2.55 -0.19 3.10
CA VAL A 89 -3.56 0.11 2.08
C VAL A 89 -2.97 0.94 0.95
N HIS A 90 -3.53 0.81 -0.25
CA HIS A 90 -3.16 1.54 -1.44
C HIS A 90 -4.37 2.23 -2.06
N ILE A 91 -4.14 3.42 -2.61
CA ILE A 91 -5.14 4.18 -3.39
C ILE A 91 -4.50 4.71 -4.68
N HIS A 92 -5.26 4.73 -5.76
CA HIS A 92 -4.84 5.41 -6.99
C HIS A 92 -5.40 6.83 -6.98
N SER A 93 -4.54 7.80 -7.26
CA SER A 93 -4.92 9.21 -7.38
C SER A 93 -3.87 9.94 -8.20
N ALA A 94 -4.28 10.57 -9.31
CA ALA A 94 -3.40 11.39 -10.12
C ALA A 94 -3.00 12.72 -9.44
N ASP A 95 -3.65 13.08 -8.33
CA ASP A 95 -3.41 14.35 -7.64
C ASP A 95 -2.14 14.27 -6.76
N PRO A 96 -1.10 15.08 -7.04
CA PRO A 96 0.15 15.07 -6.27
C PRO A 96 0.01 15.55 -4.82
N GLN A 97 -1.11 16.19 -4.45
CA GLN A 97 -1.41 16.57 -3.06
C GLN A 97 -2.00 15.43 -2.23
N THR A 98 -2.28 14.27 -2.84
CA THR A 98 -2.87 13.11 -2.16
C THR A 98 -2.08 12.66 -0.93
N PRO A 99 -0.74 12.56 -0.93
CA PRO A 99 0.03 12.20 0.26
C PRO A 99 -0.22 13.10 1.47
N ALA A 100 -0.33 14.42 1.26
CA ALA A 100 -0.61 15.37 2.33
C ALA A 100 -2.03 15.19 2.90
N ARG A 101 -3.01 14.91 2.04
CA ARG A 101 -4.37 14.57 2.47
C ARG A 101 -4.45 13.24 3.19
N MET A 102 -3.70 12.24 2.73
CA MET A 102 -3.57 10.96 3.43
C MET A 102 -3.00 11.16 4.83
N LEU A 103 -1.94 11.97 4.98
CA LEU A 103 -1.36 12.28 6.30
C LEU A 103 -2.39 12.91 7.24
N LYS A 104 -3.19 13.85 6.73
CA LYS A 104 -4.26 14.51 7.51
C LYS A 104 -5.40 13.55 7.89
N ALA A 105 -5.73 12.59 7.02
CA ALA A 105 -6.81 11.63 7.23
C ALA A 105 -6.36 10.36 7.96
N LEU A 106 -5.05 10.16 8.15
CA LEU A 106 -4.49 8.93 8.69
C LEU A 106 -5.00 8.70 10.12
N PRO A 107 -5.66 7.57 10.40
CA PRO A 107 -6.03 7.24 11.78
C PRO A 107 -4.77 7.06 12.61
N LYS A 108 -4.91 7.21 13.94
CA LYS A 108 -3.79 6.97 14.86
C LYS A 108 -3.20 5.56 14.60
N PRO A 109 -1.89 5.45 14.32
CA PRO A 109 -1.26 4.15 14.11
C PRO A 109 -1.28 3.33 15.41
N PRO A 110 -1.22 1.98 15.31
CA PRO A 110 -1.11 1.13 16.50
C PRO A 110 0.23 1.37 17.20
N ALA A 111 0.34 0.89 18.44
CA ALA A 111 1.65 0.78 19.11
C ALA A 111 2.59 -0.16 18.33
N PRO A 112 3.91 -0.10 18.55
CA PRO A 112 4.87 -0.93 17.82
C PRO A 112 4.46 -2.41 17.75
N LEU A 113 4.45 -2.96 16.53
CA LEU A 113 3.85 -4.26 16.24
C LEU A 113 4.90 -5.35 16.23
N GLN A 114 4.82 -6.27 17.19
CA GLN A 114 5.63 -7.49 17.21
C GLN A 114 4.97 -8.57 16.37
N VAL A 115 5.68 -9.04 15.34
CA VAL A 115 5.19 -10.10 14.44
C VAL A 115 6.31 -11.05 14.05
N THR A 116 5.94 -12.16 13.42
CA THR A 116 6.89 -13.07 12.74
C THR A 116 6.62 -13.01 11.24
N LEU A 117 7.65 -12.74 10.46
CA LEU A 117 7.62 -12.87 9.00
C LEU A 117 7.98 -14.32 8.65
N LYS A 118 7.12 -15.03 7.93
CA LYS A 118 7.30 -16.45 7.63
C LYS A 118 6.51 -16.86 6.39
N ASN A 119 6.97 -17.94 5.78
CA ASN A 119 6.41 -18.56 4.59
C ASN A 119 6.60 -17.67 3.36
N PHE A 120 7.59 -18.04 2.55
CA PHE A 120 7.70 -17.57 1.19
C PHE A 120 6.66 -18.26 0.32
N TYR A 121 6.00 -17.53 -0.57
CA TYR A 121 5.04 -18.08 -1.53
C TYR A 121 4.86 -17.15 -2.73
N PRO A 122 4.58 -17.71 -3.93
CA PRO A 122 4.15 -16.89 -5.05
C PRO A 122 2.68 -16.48 -4.92
N THR A 123 2.36 -15.30 -5.45
CA THR A 123 0.99 -14.77 -5.55
C THR A 123 0.73 -14.25 -6.95
N GLU A 124 -0.47 -14.49 -7.47
CA GLU A 124 -0.97 -13.86 -8.69
C GLU A 124 -2.10 -12.89 -8.32
N ALA A 125 -2.17 -11.72 -8.96
CA ALA A 125 -3.17 -10.69 -8.67
C ALA A 125 -4.62 -11.20 -8.72
N ALA A 126 -4.89 -12.06 -9.70
CA ALA A 126 -6.06 -12.91 -9.74
C ALA A 126 -5.67 -14.19 -10.50
N LYS A 127 -6.10 -15.35 -10.01
CA LYS A 127 -5.73 -16.64 -10.58
C LYS A 127 -6.06 -16.69 -12.08
N GLY A 128 -5.04 -16.92 -12.91
CA GLY A 128 -5.17 -17.01 -14.37
C GLY A 128 -5.33 -15.67 -15.08
N ALA A 129 -4.97 -14.55 -14.45
CA ALA A 129 -4.87 -13.24 -15.11
C ALA A 129 -3.54 -13.08 -15.87
N GLY A 130 -2.52 -13.87 -15.55
CA GLY A 130 -1.19 -13.86 -16.12
C GLY A 130 -0.26 -12.83 -15.50
N HIS A 131 -0.76 -11.67 -15.05
CA HIS A 131 0.03 -10.62 -14.39
C HIS A 131 -0.86 -9.57 -13.72
N PRO A 132 -0.34 -8.78 -12.75
CA PRO A 132 0.95 -8.98 -12.11
C PRO A 132 0.98 -10.22 -11.22
N TRP A 133 2.19 -10.67 -10.92
CA TRP A 133 2.47 -11.71 -9.94
C TRP A 133 3.70 -11.32 -9.11
N TRP A 134 3.82 -11.98 -7.96
CA TRP A 134 4.79 -11.67 -6.93
C TRP A 134 5.38 -12.92 -6.29
N LEU A 135 6.55 -12.76 -5.67
CA LEU A 135 7.08 -13.68 -4.67
C LEU A 135 7.11 -12.95 -3.33
N ASP A 136 6.35 -13.46 -2.37
CA ASP A 136 6.08 -12.79 -1.10
C ASP A 136 6.67 -13.55 0.07
N LEU A 137 6.92 -12.85 1.17
CA LEU A 137 7.16 -13.38 2.50
C LEU A 137 6.00 -12.93 3.41
N GLY A 138 5.21 -13.89 3.89
CA GLY A 138 4.01 -13.62 4.68
C GLY A 138 4.29 -13.12 6.10
N VAL A 139 3.25 -12.60 6.74
CA VAL A 139 3.18 -12.42 8.20
C VAL A 139 2.44 -13.61 8.80
N VAL A 140 2.95 -14.17 9.90
CA VAL A 140 2.26 -15.24 10.64
C VAL A 140 0.91 -14.71 11.15
N LYS A 141 -0.17 -15.45 10.85
CA LYS A 141 -1.56 -15.05 11.11
C LYS A 141 -2.01 -15.35 12.54
N SER A 142 -1.24 -14.89 13.52
CA SER A 142 -1.54 -15.11 14.94
C SER A 142 -0.89 -14.06 15.84
N GLY A 143 -1.45 -13.89 17.05
CA GLY A 143 -0.91 -13.00 18.06
C GLY A 143 -1.37 -11.55 17.92
N GLN A 144 -1.09 -10.76 18.96
CA GLN A 144 -1.63 -9.40 19.08
C GLN A 144 -1.15 -8.47 17.96
N GLY A 145 0.13 -8.54 17.56
CA GLY A 145 0.66 -7.69 16.50
C GLY A 145 0.00 -7.94 15.14
N PHE A 146 -0.37 -9.18 14.84
CA PHE A 146 -1.15 -9.50 13.63
C PHE A 146 -2.57 -8.95 13.71
N GLU A 147 -3.26 -9.14 14.84
CA GLU A 147 -4.63 -8.61 15.02
C GLU A 147 -4.69 -7.08 14.98
N ASP A 148 -3.70 -6.40 15.54
CA ASP A 148 -3.60 -4.94 15.47
C ASP A 148 -3.28 -4.44 14.05
N MET A 149 -2.48 -5.19 13.28
CA MET A 149 -2.26 -4.94 11.85
C MET A 149 -3.56 -5.05 11.05
N MET A 150 -4.35 -6.11 11.31
CA MET A 150 -5.64 -6.33 10.64
C MET A 150 -6.65 -5.22 10.99
N ARG A 151 -6.75 -4.85 12.27
CA ARG A 151 -7.62 -3.75 12.72
C ARG A 151 -7.19 -2.42 12.10
N TYR A 152 -5.88 -2.15 12.07
CA TYR A 152 -5.37 -0.91 11.49
C TYR A 152 -5.67 -0.82 9.99
N ASN A 153 -5.54 -1.92 9.25
CA ASN A 153 -5.95 -1.98 7.85
C ASN A 153 -7.43 -1.61 7.67
N THR A 154 -8.34 -2.09 8.52
CA THR A 154 -9.78 -1.76 8.46
C THR A 154 -10.03 -0.25 8.60
N VAL A 155 -9.45 0.36 9.64
CA VAL A 155 -9.67 1.81 9.91
C VAL A 155 -8.94 2.70 8.91
N ALA A 156 -7.74 2.31 8.46
CA ALA A 156 -6.99 3.04 7.44
C ALA A 156 -7.69 2.96 6.07
N THR A 157 -8.26 1.81 5.72
CA THR A 157 -9.04 1.65 4.48
C THR A 157 -10.25 2.57 4.47
N ALA A 158 -11.03 2.58 5.57
CA ALA A 158 -12.19 3.46 5.69
C ALA A 158 -11.83 4.95 5.56
N ALA A 159 -10.68 5.35 6.12
CA ALA A 159 -10.23 6.74 6.07
C ALA A 159 -9.64 7.16 4.71
N LEU A 160 -8.95 6.26 4.02
CA LEU A 160 -8.12 6.62 2.86
C LEU A 160 -8.75 6.25 1.51
N ALA A 161 -9.57 5.21 1.42
CA ALA A 161 -10.24 4.85 0.18
C ALA A 161 -11.07 6.01 -0.46
N PRO A 162 -11.71 6.91 0.32
CA PRO A 162 -12.38 8.09 -0.25
C PRO A 162 -11.47 9.08 -0.98
N LEU A 163 -10.14 9.02 -0.77
CA LEU A 163 -9.17 9.92 -1.41
C LEU A 163 -8.71 9.45 -2.80
N ARG A 164 -9.15 8.27 -3.24
CA ARG A 164 -8.83 7.72 -4.56
C ARG A 164 -9.62 8.45 -5.67
N ASP A 165 -9.07 8.46 -6.87
CA ASP A 165 -9.79 8.90 -8.08
C ASP A 165 -10.41 7.72 -8.87
N GLY A 166 -10.13 6.48 -8.48
CA GLY A 166 -10.60 5.26 -9.14
C GLY A 166 -9.93 3.99 -8.60
N PRO A 167 -10.12 2.85 -9.26
CA PRO A 167 -9.47 1.60 -8.89
C PRO A 167 -7.97 1.64 -9.16
N LEU A 168 -7.20 0.86 -8.39
CA LEU A 168 -5.78 0.65 -8.68
C LEU A 168 -5.62 0.10 -10.10
N PRO A 169 -4.68 0.64 -10.90
CA PRO A 169 -4.49 0.17 -12.27
C PRO A 169 -4.27 -1.33 -12.41
N ARG A 170 -3.48 -1.93 -11.51
CA ARG A 170 -3.18 -3.35 -11.53
C ARG A 170 -4.34 -4.28 -11.17
N VAL A 171 -5.46 -3.76 -10.66
CA VAL A 171 -6.64 -4.58 -10.34
C VAL A 171 -7.77 -4.42 -11.35
N THR A 172 -7.57 -3.68 -12.45
CA THR A 172 -8.54 -3.54 -13.55
C THR A 172 -8.27 -4.55 -14.67
N GLY A 173 -9.05 -4.49 -15.76
CA GLY A 173 -8.81 -5.23 -16.98
C GLY A 173 -8.72 -6.75 -16.76
N PRO A 174 -7.62 -7.42 -17.17
CA PRO A 174 -7.52 -8.87 -17.09
C PRO A 174 -7.60 -9.40 -15.65
N VAL A 175 -7.11 -8.64 -14.68
CA VAL A 175 -7.19 -9.03 -13.26
C VAL A 175 -8.62 -8.93 -12.78
N TYR A 176 -9.29 -7.79 -13.00
CA TYR A 176 -10.70 -7.61 -12.62
C TYR A 176 -11.60 -8.68 -13.23
N ALA A 177 -11.40 -8.99 -14.51
CA ALA A 177 -12.17 -10.00 -15.23
C ALA A 177 -12.09 -11.39 -14.58
N LYS A 178 -10.94 -11.73 -13.96
CA LYS A 178 -10.69 -13.02 -13.29
C LYS A 178 -11.04 -13.04 -11.81
N MET A 179 -11.33 -11.89 -11.19
CA MET A 179 -11.75 -11.84 -9.80
C MET A 179 -13.14 -12.45 -9.60
N GLY A 180 -13.34 -13.10 -8.46
CA GLY A 180 -14.68 -13.45 -7.97
C GLY A 180 -15.44 -12.21 -7.47
N ASP A 181 -16.74 -12.36 -7.25
CA ASP A 181 -17.66 -11.24 -6.97
C ASP A 181 -17.23 -10.39 -5.77
N ALA A 182 -16.82 -11.02 -4.66
CA ALA A 182 -16.33 -10.30 -3.48
C ALA A 182 -15.12 -9.41 -3.79
N GLY A 183 -14.18 -9.90 -4.61
CA GLY A 183 -13.02 -9.11 -5.04
C GLY A 183 -13.42 -7.95 -5.96
N LYS A 184 -14.35 -8.22 -6.89
CA LYS A 184 -14.89 -7.20 -7.79
C LYS A 184 -15.61 -6.08 -7.05
N ASP A 185 -16.37 -6.43 -6.01
CA ASP A 185 -17.11 -5.48 -5.18
C ASP A 185 -16.16 -4.62 -4.34
N LEU A 186 -15.11 -5.21 -3.76
CA LEU A 186 -14.06 -4.46 -3.07
C LEU A 186 -13.33 -3.50 -4.01
N VAL A 187 -12.99 -3.93 -5.23
CA VAL A 187 -12.38 -3.03 -6.22
C VAL A 187 -13.31 -1.87 -6.60
N LYS A 188 -14.60 -2.13 -6.81
CA LYS A 188 -15.59 -1.08 -7.11
C LYS A 188 -15.71 -0.06 -5.96
N THR A 189 -15.77 -0.55 -4.74
CA THR A 189 -16.12 0.27 -3.56
C THR A 189 -14.90 0.92 -2.90
N MET A 190 -13.77 0.22 -2.84
CA MET A 190 -12.54 0.65 -2.17
C MET A 190 -11.39 0.95 -3.13
N GLY A 191 -11.53 0.58 -4.41
CA GLY A 191 -10.47 0.72 -5.42
C GLY A 191 -9.42 -0.41 -5.41
N VAL A 192 -9.53 -1.37 -4.48
CA VAL A 192 -8.59 -2.47 -4.29
C VAL A 192 -9.29 -3.67 -3.62
N SER A 193 -8.85 -4.90 -3.86
CA SER A 193 -9.47 -6.13 -3.34
C SER A 193 -8.86 -6.70 -2.05
N GLY A 194 -7.62 -6.30 -1.70
CA GLY A 194 -6.85 -6.89 -0.60
C GLY A 194 -6.95 -6.14 0.73
N VAL A 195 -8.13 -5.63 1.08
CA VAL A 195 -8.36 -4.78 2.26
C VAL A 195 -9.52 -5.29 3.10
N ASN A 196 -9.43 -5.08 4.41
CA ASN A 196 -10.50 -5.30 5.35
C ASN A 196 -11.48 -4.12 5.31
N ILE A 197 -12.76 -4.41 5.49
CA ILE A 197 -13.81 -3.40 5.54
C ILE A 197 -14.79 -3.68 6.67
N MET A 198 -15.50 -2.65 7.11
CA MET A 198 -16.74 -2.81 7.87
C MET A 198 -17.91 -2.88 6.90
N GLN A 199 -18.62 -4.00 6.89
CA GLN A 199 -19.82 -4.21 6.10
C GLN A 199 -20.94 -4.68 7.03
N ASP A 200 -22.05 -3.95 7.04
CA ASP A 200 -23.23 -4.25 7.87
C ASP A 200 -22.89 -4.46 9.37
N GLY A 201 -21.98 -3.63 9.89
CA GLY A 201 -21.51 -3.69 11.27
C GLY A 201 -20.55 -4.84 11.59
N LYS A 202 -20.12 -5.63 10.60
CA LYS A 202 -19.15 -6.72 10.75
C LYS A 202 -17.87 -6.46 9.97
N GLU A 203 -16.75 -6.89 10.52
CA GLU A 203 -15.47 -6.83 9.83
C GLU A 203 -15.38 -7.97 8.81
N VAL A 204 -15.22 -7.63 7.54
CA VAL A 204 -14.88 -8.57 6.46
C VAL A 204 -13.39 -8.50 6.24
N ARG A 205 -12.69 -9.63 6.44
CA ARG A 205 -11.22 -9.68 6.40
C ARG A 205 -10.72 -10.27 5.08
N ALA A 206 -10.25 -9.42 4.16
CA ALA A 206 -9.60 -9.82 2.91
C ALA A 206 -8.10 -9.46 2.88
N HIS A 207 -7.62 -8.69 3.85
CA HIS A 207 -6.23 -8.30 3.93
C HIS A 207 -5.32 -9.49 4.20
N ASN A 208 -4.24 -9.61 3.44
CA ASN A 208 -3.21 -10.63 3.60
C ASN A 208 -1.86 -9.94 3.74
N PRO A 209 -1.39 -9.66 4.96
CA PRO A 209 -0.15 -8.91 5.15
C PRO A 209 1.08 -9.75 4.77
N HIS A 210 1.95 -9.15 3.94
CA HIS A 210 3.18 -9.74 3.44
C HIS A 210 4.16 -8.64 3.02
N THR A 211 5.43 -8.99 2.89
CA THR A 211 6.45 -8.19 2.19
C THR A 211 6.80 -8.87 0.88
N THR A 212 6.80 -8.11 -0.20
CA THR A 212 7.05 -8.65 -1.54
C THR A 212 8.52 -8.50 -1.92
N LEU A 213 9.11 -9.58 -2.41
CA LEU A 213 10.50 -9.66 -2.87
C LEU A 213 10.62 -9.49 -4.39
N VAL A 214 9.61 -9.93 -5.14
CA VAL A 214 9.61 -9.87 -6.61
C VAL A 214 8.31 -9.24 -7.08
N TYR A 215 8.41 -8.28 -8.00
CA TYR A 215 7.28 -7.62 -8.65
C TYR A 215 7.41 -7.82 -10.15
N SER A 216 6.45 -8.50 -10.79
CA SER A 216 6.56 -8.82 -12.20
C SER A 216 5.30 -8.52 -13.00
N MET A 217 5.52 -8.03 -14.22
CA MET A 217 4.53 -7.92 -15.28
C MET A 217 4.74 -8.96 -16.39
N ALA A 218 5.76 -9.82 -16.28
CA ALA A 218 5.95 -10.92 -17.21
C ALA A 218 4.77 -11.89 -17.11
N MET A 219 4.42 -12.56 -18.21
CA MET A 219 3.36 -13.55 -18.20
C MET A 219 3.69 -14.70 -17.26
N TYR A 220 2.82 -14.96 -16.30
CA TYR A 220 2.97 -16.00 -15.28
C TYR A 220 2.63 -17.39 -15.83
N ASP A 221 3.42 -17.85 -16.81
CA ASP A 221 3.32 -19.16 -17.41
C ASP A 221 3.70 -20.29 -16.43
N THR A 222 3.47 -21.55 -16.83
CA THR A 222 3.78 -22.73 -16.00
C THR A 222 5.25 -22.78 -15.58
N ARG A 223 6.17 -22.37 -16.45
CA ARG A 223 7.60 -22.36 -16.13
C ARG A 223 7.90 -21.38 -14.99
N LEU A 224 7.31 -20.19 -15.00
CA LEU A 224 7.49 -19.21 -13.92
C LEU A 224 6.73 -19.61 -12.65
N GLN A 225 5.58 -20.27 -12.76
CA GLN A 225 4.86 -20.85 -11.62
C GLN A 225 5.73 -21.88 -10.90
N ASP A 226 6.29 -22.84 -11.63
CA ASP A 226 7.17 -23.87 -11.09
C ASP A 226 8.45 -23.28 -10.50
N ALA A 227 9.07 -22.32 -11.20
CA ALA A 227 10.28 -21.65 -10.73
C ALA A 227 10.02 -20.91 -9.41
N MET A 228 8.96 -20.09 -9.31
CA MET A 228 8.67 -19.36 -8.07
C MET A 228 8.24 -20.27 -6.93
N LYS A 229 7.61 -21.42 -7.22
CA LYS A 229 7.37 -22.46 -6.23
C LYS A 229 8.67 -23.03 -5.69
N GLN A 230 9.62 -23.38 -6.55
CA GLN A 230 10.94 -23.87 -6.15
C GLN A 230 11.71 -22.82 -5.33
N GLU A 231 11.68 -21.55 -5.74
CA GLU A 231 12.26 -20.44 -4.97
C GLU A 231 11.64 -20.35 -3.58
N SER A 232 10.31 -20.42 -3.50
CA SER A 232 9.60 -20.37 -2.22
C SER A 232 9.97 -21.54 -1.29
N ASP A 233 10.04 -22.77 -1.82
CA ASP A 233 10.43 -23.95 -1.04
C ASP A 233 11.88 -23.85 -0.54
N LYS A 234 12.78 -23.41 -1.41
CA LYS A 234 14.19 -23.17 -1.09
C LYS A 234 14.32 -22.18 0.06
N PHE A 235 13.65 -21.04 -0.01
CA PHE A 235 13.74 -20.01 1.03
C PHE A 235 13.05 -20.41 2.33
N ASN A 236 11.95 -21.16 2.26
CA ASN A 236 11.32 -21.76 3.44
C ASN A 236 12.25 -22.75 4.16
N ALA A 237 13.08 -23.50 3.42
CA ALA A 237 14.09 -24.37 4.02
C ALA A 237 15.26 -23.58 4.65
N VAL A 238 15.61 -22.41 4.11
CA VAL A 238 16.69 -21.54 4.65
C VAL A 238 16.25 -20.78 5.92
N LEU A 239 14.97 -20.41 6.01
CA LEU A 239 14.38 -19.69 7.15
C LEU A 239 13.15 -20.45 7.69
N PRO A 240 13.32 -21.67 8.22
CA PRO A 240 12.20 -22.53 8.62
C PRO A 240 11.39 -21.97 9.79
N ASP A 241 12.00 -21.11 10.61
CA ASP A 241 11.35 -20.46 11.76
C ASP A 241 10.82 -19.05 11.43
N GLY A 242 11.18 -18.51 10.26
CA GLY A 242 10.89 -17.13 9.88
C GLY A 242 11.82 -16.12 10.57
N ILE A 243 11.35 -14.87 10.64
CA ILE A 243 12.08 -13.74 11.21
C ILE A 243 11.15 -13.01 12.18
N ASN A 244 11.48 -13.03 13.47
CA ASN A 244 10.79 -12.20 14.46
C ASN A 244 11.21 -10.75 14.29
N THR A 245 10.25 -9.83 14.33
CA THR A 245 10.53 -8.41 14.13
C THR A 245 9.53 -7.51 14.86
N THR A 246 9.86 -6.23 14.94
CA THR A 246 8.99 -5.18 15.47
C THR A 246 8.89 -4.03 14.48
N PHE A 247 7.70 -3.77 13.95
CA PHE A 247 7.44 -2.56 13.17
C PHE A 247 7.31 -1.35 14.10
N LYS A 248 8.04 -0.27 13.78
CA LYS A 248 8.11 0.95 14.60
C LYS A 248 7.63 2.21 13.88
N ASP A 249 7.49 2.14 12.56
CA ASP A 249 6.93 3.23 11.75
C ASP A 249 5.94 2.69 10.70
N VAL A 250 5.00 3.57 10.32
CA VAL A 250 4.30 3.49 9.03
C VAL A 250 4.76 4.65 8.17
N SER A 251 4.82 4.44 6.87
CA SER A 251 5.18 5.48 5.90
C SER A 251 4.06 5.68 4.89
N ILE A 252 3.85 6.93 4.50
CA ILE A 252 3.11 7.27 3.29
C ILE A 252 4.09 7.27 2.14
N VAL A 253 3.77 6.51 1.10
CA VAL A 253 4.69 6.17 0.01
C VAL A 253 4.03 6.39 -1.35
N GLU A 254 4.86 6.55 -2.37
CA GLU A 254 4.49 6.40 -3.77
C GLU A 254 4.88 5.02 -4.27
N ILE A 255 4.01 4.41 -5.06
CA ILE A 255 4.07 3.02 -5.45
C ILE A 255 3.98 2.88 -6.97
N GLY A 256 4.85 2.04 -7.53
CA GLY A 256 4.85 1.65 -8.94
C GLY A 256 3.65 0.76 -9.29
N PHE A 257 3.43 0.56 -10.59
CA PHE A 257 2.28 -0.19 -11.11
C PHE A 257 2.11 -1.55 -10.42
N ALA A 258 3.20 -2.33 -10.37
CA ALA A 258 3.22 -3.69 -9.84
C ALA A 258 3.16 -3.73 -8.31
N GLY A 259 3.31 -2.61 -7.60
CA GLY A 259 3.22 -2.55 -6.13
C GLY A 259 4.53 -2.23 -5.41
N ASN A 260 5.66 -2.11 -6.10
CA ASN A 260 6.94 -1.75 -5.49
C ASN A 260 6.92 -0.29 -5.01
N VAL A 261 7.51 0.00 -3.86
CA VAL A 261 7.63 1.38 -3.37
C VAL A 261 8.76 2.08 -4.11
N VAL A 262 8.44 3.21 -4.74
CA VAL A 262 9.40 4.03 -5.51
C VAL A 262 9.88 5.25 -4.73
N ARG A 263 9.10 5.72 -3.74
CA ARG A 263 9.46 6.88 -2.92
C ARG A 263 8.77 6.84 -1.57
N GLU A 264 9.55 7.11 -0.51
CA GLU A 264 9.01 7.40 0.82
C GLU A 264 8.77 8.91 0.95
N ILE A 265 7.59 9.31 1.42
CA ILE A 265 7.17 10.72 1.48
C ILE A 265 7.09 11.19 2.93
N TYR A 266 6.25 10.53 3.72
CA TYR A 266 6.10 10.81 5.14
C TYR A 266 6.38 9.54 5.94
N ARG A 267 6.95 9.71 7.14
CA ARG A 267 7.12 8.63 8.11
C ARG A 267 6.46 9.02 9.41
N VAL A 268 5.66 8.12 9.97
CA VAL A 268 4.91 8.29 11.21
C VAL A 268 5.34 7.22 12.21
N SER A 269 5.78 7.65 13.38
CA SER A 269 6.18 6.78 14.49
C SER A 269 4.97 6.05 15.10
N LEU A 270 5.10 4.74 15.33
CA LEU A 270 4.10 3.97 16.09
C LEU A 270 4.20 4.23 17.61
N GLU A 271 5.33 4.78 18.09
CA GLU A 271 5.56 5.01 19.52
C GLU A 271 4.77 6.22 20.03
N ASP A 272 4.78 7.32 19.27
CA ASP A 272 4.21 8.60 19.71
C ASP A 272 3.31 9.27 18.66
N GLY A 273 3.18 8.70 17.46
CA GLY A 273 2.41 9.28 16.36
C GLY A 273 3.06 10.49 15.68
N SER A 274 4.29 10.86 16.05
CA SER A 274 4.99 11.97 15.41
C SER A 274 5.29 11.64 13.95
N ALA A 275 5.11 12.64 13.07
CA ALA A 275 5.33 12.50 11.64
C ALA A 275 6.44 13.43 11.14
N ILE A 276 7.21 12.94 10.16
CA ILE A 276 8.24 13.72 9.46
C ILE A 276 8.04 13.64 7.96
N ASP A 277 8.41 14.72 7.27
CA ASP A 277 8.68 14.71 5.84
C ASP A 277 10.07 14.10 5.62
N VAL A 278 10.13 13.01 4.87
CA VAL A 278 11.37 12.19 4.74
C VAL A 278 12.44 12.93 3.94
N ALA A 279 12.05 13.74 2.96
CA ALA A 279 12.99 14.49 2.13
C ALA A 279 13.67 15.62 2.91
N THR A 280 12.94 16.26 3.83
CA THR A 280 13.44 17.43 4.58
C THR A 280 13.87 17.12 6.01
N GLY A 281 13.47 15.96 6.56
CA GLY A 281 13.65 15.60 7.97
C GLY A 281 12.83 16.46 8.95
N LYS A 282 11.97 17.35 8.46
CA LYS A 282 11.17 18.25 9.28
C LYS A 282 9.93 17.54 9.80
N LYS A 283 9.55 17.85 11.04
CA LYS A 283 8.26 17.45 11.59
C LYS A 283 7.12 18.03 10.75
N VAL A 284 6.11 17.21 10.49
CA VAL A 284 4.89 17.57 9.77
C VAL A 284 3.69 17.05 10.54
N GLY A 285 2.56 17.77 10.47
CA GLY A 285 1.39 17.43 11.25
C GLY A 285 1.54 17.85 12.72
N SER A 286 0.52 18.57 13.19
CA SER A 286 0.25 18.91 14.58
C SER A 286 -1.25 18.75 14.79
#